data_AF-A0A8H7S7S0-F1
#
_entry.id   AF-A0A8H7S7S0-F1
#
_cell.length_a   1.000
_cell.length_b   1.000
_cell.length_c   1.000
_cell.angle_alpha   90.00
_cell.angle_beta   90.00
_cell.angle_gamma   90.00
#
_symmetry.space_group_name_H-M   'P 1'
#
loop_
_entity.id
_entity.type
_entity.pdbx_description
1 polymer ?
#
loop_
_entity_poly.entity_id
_entity_poly.type
_entity_poly.pdbx_seq_one_letter_code
_entity_poly.pdbx_strand_id
1 'polypeptide(L)'
;MQNHNHVLMSLEMEFKRMDRMFATGEMRVFGRDTERIFRELDVIRRKQIDLARDHIALENITDLPRRQSTLQQFGENNEIEHVYQQNLENFHKKEVGLKNLMLKLDDLGASM
;
A
#
# COMPACT_ATOMS: atom_id res chain seq x y z
N MET A 1 -12.83 -8.68 -62.71
CA MET A 1 -11.65 -7.78 -62.57
C MET A 1 -11.93 -6.61 -61.63
N GLN A 2 -12.97 -5.79 -61.84
CA GLN A 2 -13.28 -4.63 -60.99
C GLN A 2 -13.56 -4.97 -59.51
N ASN A 3 -14.34 -6.02 -59.22
CA ASN A 3 -14.60 -6.45 -57.84
C ASN A 3 -13.34 -6.91 -57.10
N HIS A 4 -12.37 -7.51 -57.81
CA HIS A 4 -11.11 -7.95 -57.21
C HIS A 4 -10.24 -6.75 -56.79
N ASN A 5 -10.17 -5.72 -57.64
CA ASN A 5 -9.48 -4.46 -57.30
C ASN A 5 -10.14 -3.73 -56.14
N HIS A 6 -11.48 -3.71 -56.07
CA HIS A 6 -12.18 -3.08 -54.96
C HIS A 6 -11.91 -3.81 -53.62
N VAL A 7 -11.87 -5.14 -53.64
CA VAL A 7 -11.54 -5.95 -52.45
C VAL A 7 -10.10 -5.71 -52.01
N LEU A 8 -9.14 -5.70 -52.94
CA LEU A 8 -7.72 -5.41 -52.63
C LEU A 8 -7.54 -4.02 -52.02
N MET A 9 -8.21 -3.01 -52.58
CA MET A 9 -8.14 -1.64 -52.08
C MET A 9 -8.78 -1.48 -50.70
N SER A 10 -9.86 -2.22 -50.43
CA SER A 10 -10.50 -2.28 -49.10
C SER A 10 -9.58 -2.94 -48.06
N LEU A 11 -8.95 -4.06 -48.42
CA LEU A 11 -7.96 -4.75 -47.58
C LEU A 11 -6.77 -3.85 -47.25
N GLU A 12 -6.22 -3.14 -48.25
CA GLU A 12 -5.10 -2.24 -48.02
C GLU A 12 -5.46 -1.07 -47.10
N MET A 13 -6.68 -0.56 -47.18
CA MET A 13 -7.16 0.46 -46.23
C MET A 13 -7.26 -0.07 -44.80
N GLU A 14 -7.77 -1.29 -44.61
CA GLU A 14 -7.84 -1.92 -43.28
C GLU A 14 -6.45 -2.22 -42.72
N PHE A 15 -5.48 -2.66 -43.54
CA PHE A 15 -4.09 -2.81 -43.10
C PHE A 15 -3.47 -1.49 -42.67
N LYS A 16 -3.61 -0.43 -43.47
CA LYS A 16 -3.12 0.92 -43.09
C LYS A 16 -3.78 1.45 -41.82
N ARG A 17 -5.05 1.13 -41.60
CA ARG A 17 -5.77 1.47 -40.37
C ARG A 17 -5.20 0.70 -39.17
N MET A 18 -4.96 -0.59 -39.31
CA MET A 18 -4.36 -1.43 -38.27
C MET A 18 -2.94 -0.97 -37.92
N ASP A 19 -2.11 -0.65 -38.91
CA ASP A 19 -0.77 -0.12 -38.70
C ASP A 19 -0.79 1.21 -37.93
N ARG A 20 -1.76 2.09 -38.23
CA ARG A 20 -1.95 3.33 -37.46
C ARG A 20 -2.35 3.05 -36.02
N MET A 21 -3.33 2.17 -35.80
CA MET A 21 -3.77 1.79 -34.44
C MET A 21 -2.65 1.12 -33.63
N PHE A 22 -1.80 0.33 -34.28
CA PHE A 22 -0.61 -0.25 -33.66
C PHE A 22 0.43 0.82 -33.32
N ALA A 23 0.74 1.71 -34.27
CA ALA A 23 1.68 2.81 -34.08
C ALA A 23 1.20 3.78 -33.00
N THR A 24 -0.10 4.09 -32.91
CA THR A 24 -0.71 4.96 -31.88
C THR A 24 -0.93 4.24 -30.54
N GLY A 25 -0.68 2.93 -30.47
CA GLY A 25 -0.83 2.14 -29.25
C GLY A 25 -2.29 1.86 -28.86
N GLU A 26 -3.25 2.15 -29.74
CA GLU A 26 -4.68 1.87 -29.58
C GLU A 26 -4.97 0.36 -29.56
N MET A 27 -4.09 -0.48 -30.11
CA MET A 27 -4.19 -1.94 -29.99
C MET A 27 -3.69 -2.51 -28.65
N ARG A 28 -3.09 -1.71 -27.76
CA ARG A 28 -2.67 -2.20 -26.44
C ARG A 28 -3.89 -2.29 -25.52
N VAL A 29 -4.08 -3.45 -24.89
CA VAL A 29 -5.16 -3.73 -23.93
C VAL A 29 -5.24 -2.69 -22.80
N PHE A 30 -4.11 -2.09 -22.43
CA PHE A 30 -3.99 -1.06 -21.39
C PHE A 30 -3.50 0.30 -21.91
N GLY A 31 -3.59 0.54 -23.23
CA GLY A 31 -3.16 1.79 -23.87
C GLY A 31 -1.65 2.06 -23.80
N ARG A 32 -1.25 3.32 -23.99
CA ARG A 32 0.15 3.78 -23.87
C ARG A 32 0.55 4.12 -22.43
N ASP A 33 -0.41 4.43 -21.56
CA ASP A 33 -0.17 4.88 -20.18
C ASP A 33 0.00 3.74 -19.17
N THR A 34 0.01 2.50 -19.63
CA THR A 34 0.14 1.29 -18.79
C THR A 34 1.33 1.37 -17.83
N GLU A 35 2.51 1.80 -18.30
CA GLU A 35 3.70 1.94 -17.45
C GLU A 35 3.52 2.99 -16.35
N ARG A 36 2.83 4.09 -16.68
CA ARG A 36 2.52 5.13 -15.71
C ARG A 36 1.57 4.59 -14.64
N ILE A 37 0.49 3.91 -15.06
CA ILE A 37 -0.48 3.30 -14.14
C ILE A 37 0.21 2.28 -13.22
N PHE A 38 1.07 1.41 -13.76
CA PHE A 38 1.79 0.43 -12.93
C PHE A 38 2.77 1.09 -11.94
N ARG A 39 3.41 2.22 -12.33
CA ARG A 39 4.22 3.00 -11.39
C ARG A 39 3.39 3.61 -10.26
N GLU A 40 2.24 4.19 -10.59
CA GLU A 40 1.31 4.76 -9.60
C GLU A 40 0.78 3.67 -8.65
N LEU A 41 0.39 2.51 -9.19
CA LEU A 41 -0.01 1.34 -8.40
C LEU A 41 1.11 0.81 -7.49
N ASP A 42 2.36 0.78 -7.95
CA ASP A 42 3.48 0.34 -7.12
C ASP A 42 3.74 1.30 -5.95
N VAL A 43 3.56 2.61 -6.15
CA VAL A 43 3.64 3.60 -5.06
C VAL A 43 2.55 3.35 -4.02
N ILE A 44 1.29 3.17 -4.45
CA ILE A 44 0.16 2.86 -3.56
C ILE A 44 0.44 1.56 -2.78
N ARG A 45 0.88 0.52 -3.47
CA ARG A 45 1.21 -0.78 -2.86
C ARG A 45 2.28 -0.65 -1.78
N ARG A 46 3.35 0.11 -2.02
CA ARG A 46 4.41 0.33 -1.03
C ARG A 46 3.87 1.04 0.21
N LYS A 47 3.07 2.09 0.04
CA LYS A 47 2.42 2.81 1.14
C LYS A 47 1.52 1.88 1.98
N GLN A 48 0.75 1.00 1.33
CA GLN A 48 -0.07 0.00 2.02
C GLN A 48 0.77 -1.01 2.84
N ILE A 49 1.89 -1.49 2.29
CA ILE A 49 2.80 -2.40 2.99
C ILE A 49 3.42 -1.72 4.22
N ASP A 50 3.86 -0.47 4.08
CA ASP A 50 4.45 0.28 5.18
C ASP A 50 3.43 0.54 6.31
N LEU A 51 2.20 0.89 5.95
CA LEU A 51 1.08 1.02 6.90
C LEU A 51 0.81 -0.28 7.66
N ALA A 52 0.73 -1.42 6.95
CA ALA A 52 0.50 -2.71 7.58
C ALA A 52 1.65 -3.11 8.51
N ARG A 53 2.89 -2.85 8.11
CA ARG A 53 4.08 -3.11 8.93
C ARG A 53 4.03 -2.32 10.24
N ASP A 54 3.74 -1.03 10.16
CA ASP A 54 3.67 -0.15 11.34
C ASP A 54 2.50 -0.53 12.26
N HIS A 55 1.36 -0.94 11.69
CA HIS A 55 0.22 -1.44 12.44
C HIS A 55 0.60 -2.70 13.25
N ILE A 56 1.23 -3.68 12.61
CA ILE A 56 1.71 -4.89 13.29
C ILE A 56 2.74 -4.54 14.38
N ALA A 57 3.65 -3.60 14.10
CA ALA A 57 4.63 -3.16 15.11
C ALA A 57 3.95 -2.54 16.34
N LEU A 58 2.88 -1.76 16.14
CA LEU A 58 2.10 -1.15 17.21
C LEU A 58 1.37 -2.19 18.08
N GLU A 59 0.78 -3.21 17.44
CA GLU A 59 0.12 -4.33 18.14
C GLU A 59 1.11 -5.15 18.99
N ASN A 60 2.36 -5.26 18.53
CA ASN A 60 3.40 -6.00 19.24
C ASN A 60 3.99 -5.27 20.46
N ILE A 61 3.71 -3.97 20.64
CA ILE A 61 4.06 -3.28 21.88
C ILE A 61 3.18 -3.86 22.99
N THR A 62 3.80 -4.64 23.88
CA THR A 62 3.11 -5.42 24.91
C THR A 62 2.32 -4.50 25.84
N ASP A 63 1.00 -4.65 25.86
CA ASP A 63 0.08 -3.82 26.67
C ASP A 63 0.17 -4.05 28.17
N LEU A 64 0.71 -5.20 28.57
CA LEU A 64 0.79 -5.61 29.95
C LEU A 64 2.17 -6.20 30.24
N PRO A 65 2.75 -5.92 31.41
CA PRO A 65 3.75 -6.83 31.96
C PRO A 65 3.09 -8.21 32.03
N ARG A 66 3.77 -9.24 31.54
CA ARG A 66 3.33 -10.64 31.56
C ARG A 66 2.85 -11.00 32.98
N ARG A 67 1.54 -10.85 33.24
CA ARG A 67 0.86 -10.99 34.55
C ARG A 67 0.74 -12.47 34.99
N GLN A 68 1.78 -13.27 34.82
CA GLN A 68 1.79 -14.65 35.32
C GLN A 68 2.82 -14.90 36.42
N SER A 69 3.64 -13.92 36.80
CA SER A 69 4.71 -14.15 37.79
C SER A 69 4.76 -13.15 38.94
N THR A 70 4.27 -11.91 38.77
CA THR A 70 4.55 -10.82 39.72
C THR A 70 3.44 -10.53 40.75
N LEU A 71 2.25 -11.12 40.62
CA LEU A 71 1.16 -10.92 41.60
C LEU A 71 1.18 -11.91 42.77
N GLN A 72 2.12 -12.86 42.82
CA GLN A 72 2.29 -13.79 43.95
C GLN A 72 3.42 -13.41 44.91
N GLN A 73 4.21 -12.37 44.63
CA GLN A 73 5.26 -11.87 45.54
C GLN A 73 5.00 -10.39 45.86
N PHE A 74 3.98 -10.12 46.68
CA PHE A 74 3.82 -8.81 47.27
C PHE A 74 4.95 -8.57 48.29
N GLY A 75 5.96 -7.83 47.87
CA GLY A 75 7.05 -7.38 48.73
C GLY A 75 8.10 -6.59 47.98
N GLU A 76 7.75 -5.42 47.42
CA GLU A 76 8.65 -4.27 47.20
C GLU A 76 7.91 -3.16 46.42
N ASN A 77 7.70 -2.00 47.06
CA ASN A 77 7.03 -0.85 46.43
C ASN A 77 7.75 -0.32 45.17
N ASN A 78 9.05 -0.61 45.01
CA ASN A 78 9.87 -0.16 43.88
C ASN A 78 9.51 -0.86 42.56
N GLU A 79 9.05 -2.13 42.58
CA GLU A 79 8.68 -2.83 41.34
C GLU A 79 7.37 -2.30 40.74
N ILE A 80 6.44 -1.84 41.59
CA ILE A 80 5.17 -1.26 41.16
C ILE A 80 5.41 0.05 40.41
N GLU A 81 6.31 0.90 40.92
CA GLU A 81 6.67 2.17 40.28
C GLU A 81 7.38 1.94 38.94
N HIS A 82 8.29 0.97 38.87
CA HIS A 82 8.97 0.59 37.63
C HIS A 82 7.97 0.05 36.57
N VAL A 83 7.03 -0.79 36.97
CA VAL A 83 5.96 -1.29 36.09
C VAL A 83 5.07 -0.16 35.59
N TYR A 84 4.73 0.80 36.46
CA TYR A 84 3.94 1.96 36.08
C TYR A 84 4.66 2.84 35.05
N GLN A 85 5.93 3.14 35.28
CA GLN A 85 6.76 3.91 34.35
C GLN A 85 6.87 3.21 32.99
N GLN A 86 7.12 1.90 32.98
CA GLN A 86 7.19 1.10 31.74
C GLN A 86 5.87 1.13 30.96
N ASN A 87 4.74 1.03 31.65
CA ASN A 87 3.42 1.13 31.01
C ASN A 87 3.18 2.52 30.42
N LEU A 88 3.62 3.58 31.11
CA LEU A 88 3.47 4.95 30.66
C LEU A 88 4.32 5.21 29.40
N GLU A 89 5.56 4.69 29.36
CA GLU A 89 6.39 4.72 28.16
C GLU A 89 5.77 3.95 26.99
N ASN A 90 5.22 2.76 27.25
CA ASN A 90 4.57 1.96 26.22
C ASN A 90 3.33 2.67 25.67
N PHE A 91 2.54 3.30 26.55
CA PHE A 91 1.38 4.08 26.16
C PHE A 91 1.79 5.27 25.28
N HIS A 92 2.85 5.99 25.66
CA HIS A 92 3.35 7.10 24.85
C HIS A 92 3.89 6.63 23.49
N LYS A 93 4.65 5.53 23.44
CA LYS A 93 5.09 4.91 22.17
C LYS A 93 3.90 4.53 21.30
N LYS A 94 2.83 4.00 21.88
CA LYS A 94 1.59 3.68 21.16
C LYS A 94 0.89 4.93 20.63
N GLU A 95 0.79 5.97 21.44
CA GLU A 95 0.20 7.26 21.03
C GLU A 95 0.93 7.85 19.81
N VAL A 96 2.27 7.88 19.87
CA VAL A 96 3.10 8.37 18.76
C VAL A 96 2.95 7.47 17.52
N GLY A 97 2.97 6.15 17.70
CA GLY A 97 2.77 5.19 16.60
C GLY A 97 1.41 5.33 15.93
N LEU A 98 0.34 5.52 16.72
CA LEU A 98 -1.02 5.73 16.21
C LEU A 98 -1.12 7.04 15.40
N LYS A 99 -0.56 8.14 15.91
CA LYS A 99 -0.51 9.41 15.18
C LYS A 99 0.21 9.27 13.84
N ASN A 100 1.33 8.54 13.81
CA ASN A 100 2.07 8.27 12.57
C ASN A 100 1.27 7.41 11.59
N LEU A 101 0.54 6.39 12.07
CA LEU A 101 -0.36 5.59 11.22
C LEU A 101 -1.47 6.45 10.61
N MET A 102 -2.07 7.36 11.38
CA MET A 102 -3.09 8.28 10.87
C MET A 102 -2.54 9.16 9.75
N LEU A 103 -1.36 9.76 9.94
CA LEU A 103 -0.71 10.59 8.91
C LEU A 103 -0.40 9.79 7.64
N LYS A 104 0.06 8.54 7.79
CA LYS A 104 0.33 7.66 6.64
C LYS A 104 -0.95 7.22 5.93
N LEU A 105 -2.06 7.04 6.66
CA LEU A 105 -3.38 6.75 6.07
C LEU A 105 -3.88 7.93 5.25
N ASP A 106 -3.74 9.16 5.75
CA ASP A 106 -4.11 10.38 5.03
C ASP A 106 -3.27 10.54 3.75
N ASP A 107 -1.95 10.29 3.83
CA ASP A 107 -1.04 10.33 2.67
C ASP A 107 -1.34 9.24 1.63
N LEU A 108 -1.70 8.02 2.06
CA LEU A 108 -2.18 6.97 1.17
C LEU A 108 -3.49 7.40 0.49
N GLY A 109 -4.42 7.98 1.25
CA GLY A 109 -5.68 8.50 0.73
C GLY A 109 -5.50 9.59 -0.33
N ALA A 110 -4.51 10.47 -0.16
CA ALA A 110 -4.17 11.50 -1.16
C ALA A 110 -3.49 10.95 -2.42
N SER A 111 -3.00 9.70 -2.39
CA SER A 111 -2.29 9.06 -3.50
C SER A 111 -3.18 8.14 -4.35
N MET A 112 -4.42 7.92 -3.91
CA MET A 112 -5.45 7.15 -4.62
C MET A 112 -6.42 8.10 -5.32
#